data_AF-C0DZ60-F1
#
_entry.id   AF-C0DZ60-F1
#
_cell.length_a   1.000
_cell.length_b   1.000
_cell.length_c   1.000
_cell.angle_alpha   90.00
_cell.angle_beta   90.00
_cell.angle_gamma   90.00
#
_symmetry.space_group_name_H-M   'P 1'
#
loop_
_entity.id
_entity.type
_entity.pdbx_description
1 polymer ?
#
loop_
_entity_poly.entity_id
_entity_poly.type
_entity_poly.pdbx_seq_one_letter_code
_entity_poly.pdbx_strand_id
1 'polypeptide(L)'
;TTAKPGSTLTLKAGDGLTVKQELDGNGNQSYTYALDAQTVVQNAQTPVVYTKADGTKVYKRPDGKFYDAPTGGNEVAAGDVIASMQDADGSTTAPTTLANVKSNLANTATATGNPNGNDRATLAAGNKGNNAATVNDVLNAGFTVQGNGQDKDFVTHGDTINFVNGQGTVAKVNTTNGVTEVKFDTPMTYVNNAGVPTSDPSNKV
;
A
#
# COMPACT_ATOMS: atom_id res chain seq x y z
N THR A 1 -47.64 -19.79 -22.33
CA THR A 1 -48.26 -19.65 -23.66
C THR A 1 -47.85 -20.86 -24.48
N THR A 2 -48.73 -21.43 -25.29
CA THR A 2 -48.39 -22.54 -26.18
C THR A 2 -47.87 -21.99 -27.51
N ALA A 3 -46.75 -22.51 -27.99
CA ALA A 3 -46.21 -22.15 -29.30
C ALA A 3 -47.18 -22.62 -30.40
N LYS A 4 -47.34 -21.82 -31.46
CA LYS A 4 -48.17 -22.22 -32.61
C LYS A 4 -47.46 -23.34 -33.39
N PRO A 5 -48.19 -24.32 -33.94
CA PRO A 5 -47.61 -25.29 -34.88
C PRO A 5 -46.86 -24.58 -36.02
N GLY A 6 -45.66 -25.06 -36.36
CA GLY A 6 -44.81 -24.46 -37.41
C GLY A 6 -43.96 -23.25 -36.97
N SER A 7 -43.98 -22.86 -35.69
CA SER A 7 -43.15 -21.75 -35.19
C SER A 7 -41.68 -22.16 -35.03
N THR A 8 -40.75 -21.25 -35.32
CA THR A 8 -39.32 -21.43 -35.02
C THR A 8 -39.03 -21.21 -33.54
N LEU A 9 -38.29 -22.14 -32.93
CA LEU A 9 -37.66 -21.94 -31.63
C LEU A 9 -36.25 -21.37 -31.84
N THR A 10 -35.94 -20.22 -31.25
CA THR A 10 -34.60 -19.63 -31.25
C THR A 10 -34.05 -19.61 -29.84
N LEU A 11 -32.90 -20.23 -29.64
CA LEU A 11 -32.13 -20.15 -28.39
C LEU A 11 -30.98 -19.17 -28.61
N LYS A 12 -30.98 -18.05 -27.88
CA LYS A 12 -29.90 -17.07 -27.89
C LYS A 12 -29.11 -17.22 -26.60
N ALA A 13 -27.82 -17.50 -26.72
CA ALA A 13 -26.92 -17.46 -25.58
C ALA A 13 -26.48 -16.01 -25.33
N GLY A 14 -26.50 -15.57 -24.06
CA GLY A 14 -25.92 -14.29 -23.66
C GLY A 14 -24.41 -14.39 -23.48
N ASP A 15 -23.78 -13.27 -23.11
CA ASP A 15 -22.33 -13.23 -22.88
C ASP A 15 -21.89 -14.27 -21.83
N GLY A 16 -20.86 -15.05 -22.16
CA GLY A 16 -20.33 -16.10 -21.29
C GLY A 16 -21.16 -17.39 -21.26
N LEU A 17 -22.25 -17.51 -22.04
CA LEU A 17 -23.01 -18.77 -22.17
C LEU A 17 -22.82 -19.36 -23.57
N THR A 18 -22.58 -20.66 -23.64
CA THR A 18 -22.65 -21.44 -24.89
C THR A 18 -23.81 -22.42 -24.82
N VAL A 19 -24.59 -22.50 -25.90
CA VAL A 19 -25.64 -23.52 -26.06
C VAL A 19 -25.26 -24.41 -27.24
N LYS A 20 -25.08 -25.70 -26.97
CA LYS A 20 -24.88 -26.73 -28.00
C LYS A 20 -26.15 -27.55 -28.14
N GLN A 21 -26.70 -27.59 -29.35
CA GLN A 21 -27.80 -28.48 -29.71
C GLN A 21 -27.23 -29.69 -30.44
N GLU A 22 -27.67 -30.88 -30.04
CA GLU A 22 -27.39 -32.12 -30.78
C GLU A 22 -28.71 -32.82 -31.14
N LEU A 23 -28.73 -33.43 -32.32
CA LEU A 23 -29.83 -34.24 -32.81
C LEU A 23 -29.32 -35.68 -32.96
N ASP A 24 -29.95 -36.64 -32.31
CA ASP A 24 -29.58 -38.04 -32.46
C ASP A 24 -30.23 -38.68 -33.71
N GLY A 25 -29.82 -39.92 -34.03
CA GLY A 25 -30.36 -40.67 -35.17
C GLY A 25 -31.84 -41.05 -35.05
N ASN A 26 -32.45 -40.84 -33.88
CA ASN A 26 -33.88 -41.07 -33.60
C ASN A 26 -34.70 -39.77 -33.63
N GLY A 27 -34.05 -38.62 -33.87
CA GLY A 27 -34.69 -37.30 -33.90
C GLY A 27 -34.90 -36.66 -32.52
N ASN A 28 -34.32 -37.21 -31.45
CA ASN A 28 -34.33 -36.54 -30.15
C ASN A 28 -33.34 -35.39 -30.15
N GLN A 29 -33.72 -34.29 -29.49
CA GLN A 29 -32.90 -33.10 -29.34
C GLN A 29 -32.36 -33.01 -27.92
N SER A 30 -31.06 -32.85 -27.79
CA SER A 30 -30.40 -32.54 -26.51
C SER A 30 -29.78 -31.15 -26.57
N TYR A 31 -29.78 -30.47 -25.42
CA TYR A 31 -29.21 -29.14 -25.26
C TYR A 31 -28.20 -29.16 -24.12
N THR A 32 -26.95 -28.84 -24.43
CA THR A 32 -25.89 -28.67 -23.44
C THR A 32 -25.65 -27.18 -23.24
N TYR A 33 -25.68 -26.75 -21.98
CA TYR A 33 -25.37 -25.39 -21.57
C TYR A 33 -24.00 -25.39 -20.90
N ALA A 34 -23.10 -24.55 -21.39
CA ALA A 34 -21.78 -24.35 -20.79
C ALA A 34 -21.60 -22.88 -20.43
N LEU A 35 -21.30 -22.61 -19.15
CA LEU A 35 -20.99 -21.28 -18.64
C LEU A 35 -19.48 -21.07 -18.65
N ASP A 36 -19.01 -20.07 -19.39
CA ASP A 36 -17.66 -19.52 -19.25
C ASP A 36 -17.62 -18.59 -18.04
N ALA A 37 -17.51 -19.21 -16.86
CA ALA A 37 -17.49 -18.49 -15.59
C ALA A 37 -16.34 -17.47 -15.51
N GLN A 38 -15.21 -17.73 -16.19
CA GLN A 38 -14.09 -16.81 -16.19
C GLN A 38 -14.45 -15.53 -16.95
N THR A 39 -15.03 -15.63 -18.15
CA THR A 39 -15.48 -14.45 -18.90
C THR A 39 -16.54 -13.65 -18.14
N VAL A 40 -17.47 -14.32 -17.46
CA VAL A 40 -18.49 -13.64 -16.62
C VAL A 40 -17.84 -12.88 -15.45
N VAL A 41 -16.86 -13.48 -14.77
CA VAL A 41 -16.13 -12.82 -13.66
C VAL A 41 -15.27 -11.67 -14.16
N GLN A 42 -14.63 -11.80 -15.33
CA GLN A 42 -13.81 -10.72 -15.92
C GLN A 42 -14.67 -9.54 -16.42
N ASN A 43 -15.90 -9.80 -16.86
CA ASN A 43 -16.87 -8.77 -17.23
C ASN A 43 -17.54 -8.12 -16.02
N ALA A 44 -17.53 -8.80 -14.87
CA ALA A 44 -17.93 -8.19 -13.61
C ALA A 44 -16.86 -7.17 -13.18
N GLN A 45 -17.30 -5.99 -12.77
CA GLN A 45 -16.38 -4.96 -12.26
C GLN A 45 -15.87 -5.38 -10.87
N THR A 46 -14.63 -5.88 -10.81
CA THR A 46 -13.97 -6.26 -9.57
C THR A 46 -13.07 -5.13 -9.09
N PRO A 47 -13.01 -4.79 -7.78
CA PRO A 47 -12.14 -3.73 -7.29
C PRO A 47 -10.64 -3.97 -7.51
N VAL A 48 -10.24 -5.22 -7.69
CA VAL A 48 -8.88 -5.63 -8.00
C VAL A 48 -8.89 -6.44 -9.29
N VAL A 49 -7.98 -6.10 -10.19
CA VAL A 49 -7.78 -6.74 -11.50
C VAL A 49 -6.30 -6.99 -11.75
N TYR A 50 -5.99 -7.79 -12.76
CA TYR A 50 -4.62 -7.96 -13.23
C TYR A 50 -4.29 -6.96 -14.34
N THR A 51 -3.12 -6.34 -14.25
CA THR A 51 -2.60 -5.42 -15.27
C THR A 51 -1.13 -5.65 -15.55
N LYS A 52 -0.62 -5.05 -16.62
CA LYS A 52 0.81 -4.75 -16.78
C LYS A 52 1.21 -3.56 -15.90
N ALA A 53 2.49 -3.26 -15.82
CA ALA A 53 3.03 -2.11 -15.06
C ALA A 53 2.49 -0.74 -15.55
N ASP A 54 2.09 -0.64 -16.82
CA ASP A 54 1.49 0.57 -17.40
C ASP A 54 -0.02 0.71 -17.10
N GLY A 55 -0.60 -0.24 -16.37
CA GLY A 55 -2.03 -0.29 -16.03
C GLY A 55 -2.91 -0.97 -17.09
N THR A 56 -2.37 -1.42 -18.23
CA THR A 56 -3.14 -2.17 -19.24
C THR A 56 -3.65 -3.48 -18.65
N LYS A 57 -4.96 -3.74 -18.73
CA LYS A 57 -5.56 -4.97 -18.21
C LYS A 57 -5.04 -6.22 -18.91
N VAL A 58 -4.90 -7.29 -18.15
CA VAL A 58 -4.63 -8.64 -18.67
C VAL A 58 -5.62 -9.64 -18.11
N TYR A 59 -5.85 -10.71 -18.86
CA TYR A 59 -6.92 -11.66 -18.61
C TYR A 59 -6.32 -13.04 -18.37
N LYS A 60 -6.56 -13.61 -17.19
CA LYS A 60 -6.17 -14.98 -16.86
C LYS A 60 -7.15 -15.95 -17.53
N ARG A 61 -6.64 -16.93 -18.26
CA ARG A 61 -7.44 -17.93 -18.98
C ARG A 61 -7.43 -19.31 -18.28
N PRO A 62 -8.30 -20.25 -18.69
CA PRO A 62 -8.34 -21.61 -18.12
C PRO A 62 -7.04 -22.41 -18.25
N ASP A 63 -6.17 -22.04 -19.19
CA ASP A 63 -4.82 -22.61 -19.32
C ASP A 63 -3.82 -22.10 -18.25
N GLY A 64 -4.25 -21.16 -17.40
CA GLY A 64 -3.45 -20.58 -16.34
C GLY A 64 -2.57 -19.40 -16.77
N LYS A 65 -2.56 -19.03 -18.05
CA LYS A 65 -1.74 -17.95 -18.62
C LYS A 65 -2.50 -16.63 -18.67
N PHE A 66 -1.75 -15.55 -18.87
CA PHE A 66 -2.29 -14.19 -19.01
C PHE A 66 -2.22 -13.72 -20.45
N TYR A 67 -3.23 -12.96 -20.88
CA TYR A 67 -3.32 -12.41 -22.23
C TYR A 67 -3.70 -10.93 -22.21
N ASP A 68 -3.27 -10.17 -23.21
CA ASP A 68 -3.56 -8.74 -23.36
C ASP A 68 -4.98 -8.43 -23.87
N ALA A 69 -5.74 -9.46 -24.25
CA ALA A 69 -7.14 -9.36 -24.66
C ALA A 69 -8.01 -10.43 -24.00
N PRO A 70 -9.31 -10.19 -23.77
CA PRO A 70 -10.23 -11.19 -23.22
C PRO A 70 -10.27 -12.46 -24.07
N THR A 71 -10.39 -12.28 -25.39
CA THR A 71 -10.39 -13.34 -26.41
C THR A 71 -9.30 -13.06 -27.46
N GLY A 72 -8.50 -14.05 -27.85
CA GLY A 72 -7.36 -13.86 -28.76
C GLY A 72 -6.15 -13.20 -28.08
N GLY A 73 -5.44 -12.30 -28.76
CA GLY A 73 -4.34 -11.55 -28.16
C GLY A 73 -3.05 -12.35 -27.94
N ASN A 74 -2.05 -11.66 -27.37
CA ASN A 74 -0.73 -12.22 -27.09
C ASN A 74 -0.62 -12.66 -25.63
N GLU A 75 0.13 -13.74 -25.40
CA GLU A 75 0.50 -14.16 -24.05
C GLU A 75 1.37 -13.08 -23.39
N VAL A 76 1.07 -12.79 -22.13
CA VAL A 76 1.83 -11.87 -21.28
C VAL A 76 2.56 -12.71 -20.23
N ALA A 77 3.87 -12.50 -20.10
CA ALA A 77 4.67 -13.22 -19.13
C ALA A 77 4.19 -12.89 -17.70
N ALA A 78 4.07 -13.90 -16.83
CA ALA A 78 3.57 -13.72 -15.48
C ALA A 78 4.39 -12.72 -14.64
N GLY A 79 5.68 -12.54 -14.94
CA GLY A 79 6.55 -11.56 -14.27
C GLY A 79 6.21 -10.09 -14.59
N ASP A 80 5.48 -9.85 -15.68
CA ASP A 80 5.04 -8.50 -16.09
C ASP A 80 3.63 -8.18 -15.57
N VAL A 81 2.98 -9.13 -14.89
CA VAL A 81 1.61 -9.00 -14.39
C VAL A 81 1.61 -8.63 -12.92
N ILE A 82 0.86 -7.57 -12.59
CA ILE A 82 0.62 -7.10 -11.23
C ILE A 82 -0.88 -7.08 -10.92
N ALA A 83 -1.21 -7.06 -9.63
CA ALA A 83 -2.57 -6.75 -9.19
C ALA A 83 -2.71 -5.23 -9.03
N SER A 84 -3.78 -4.67 -9.58
CA SER A 84 -4.07 -3.24 -9.57
C SER A 84 -5.48 -2.98 -9.09
N MET A 85 -5.67 -1.84 -8.42
CA MET A 85 -7.00 -1.35 -8.09
C MET A 85 -7.71 -0.88 -9.36
N GLN A 86 -8.99 -1.20 -9.46
CA GLN A 86 -9.89 -0.68 -10.47
C GLN A 86 -10.88 0.26 -9.80
N ASP A 87 -11.05 1.48 -10.32
CA ASP A 87 -12.03 2.43 -9.79
C ASP A 87 -13.46 2.13 -10.27
N ALA A 88 -14.41 2.98 -9.84
CA ALA A 88 -15.83 2.83 -10.18
C ALA A 88 -16.16 3.09 -11.66
N ASP A 89 -15.30 3.79 -12.39
CA ASP A 89 -15.42 4.01 -13.85
C ASP A 89 -14.67 2.94 -14.65
N GLY A 90 -13.95 2.07 -13.95
CA GLY A 90 -13.23 0.94 -14.48
C GLY A 90 -11.80 1.24 -14.91
N SER A 91 -11.28 2.41 -14.57
CA SER A 91 -9.89 2.80 -14.80
C SER A 91 -8.94 2.00 -13.89
N THR A 92 -7.78 1.67 -14.44
CA THR A 92 -6.67 0.98 -13.76
C THR A 92 -5.41 1.83 -13.68
N THR A 93 -5.48 3.07 -14.15
CA THR A 93 -4.38 4.04 -14.15
C THR A 93 -4.68 5.29 -13.34
N ALA A 94 -5.96 5.60 -13.13
CA ALA A 94 -6.39 6.68 -12.26
C ALA A 94 -6.20 6.27 -10.79
N PRO A 95 -5.55 7.10 -9.95
CA PRO A 95 -5.51 6.86 -8.51
C PRO A 95 -6.92 6.79 -7.93
N THR A 96 -7.15 5.81 -7.06
CA THR A 96 -8.43 5.64 -6.35
C THR A 96 -8.19 5.38 -4.88
N THR A 97 -9.23 5.57 -4.06
CA THR A 97 -9.16 5.35 -2.62
C THR A 97 -9.61 3.92 -2.30
N LEU A 98 -8.76 3.16 -1.62
CA LEU A 98 -9.13 1.91 -0.98
C LEU A 98 -9.46 2.18 0.49
N ALA A 99 -10.75 2.09 0.84
CA ALA A 99 -11.21 2.25 2.21
C ALA A 99 -11.20 0.91 2.98
N ASN A 100 -11.49 0.97 4.29
CA ASN A 100 -11.56 -0.19 5.18
C ASN A 100 -10.25 -0.99 5.32
N VAL A 101 -9.12 -0.38 4.99
CA VAL A 101 -7.79 -0.90 5.33
C VAL A 101 -7.56 -0.69 6.82
N LYS A 102 -7.31 -1.79 7.55
CA LYS A 102 -7.04 -1.75 8.99
C LYS A 102 -5.65 -1.17 9.24
N SER A 103 -5.55 -0.18 10.15
CA SER A 103 -4.25 0.34 10.61
C SER A 103 -3.41 -0.74 11.30
N ASN A 104 -2.11 -0.63 11.16
CA ASN A 104 -1.10 -1.51 11.73
C ASN A 104 -0.58 -1.00 13.08
N LEU A 105 -0.57 0.32 13.28
CA LEU A 105 -0.18 0.96 14.52
C LEU A 105 -1.41 1.27 15.40
N ALA A 106 -1.22 1.15 16.71
CA ALA A 106 -2.15 1.66 17.71
C ALA A 106 -2.16 3.20 17.69
N ASN A 107 -3.32 3.77 18.02
CA ASN A 107 -3.52 5.23 18.10
C ASN A 107 -2.63 5.87 19.18
N THR A 108 -2.00 6.99 18.86
CA THR A 108 -1.09 7.76 19.72
C THR A 108 -1.64 9.13 20.11
N ALA A 109 -2.83 9.52 19.66
CA ALA A 109 -3.37 10.88 19.85
C ALA A 109 -3.41 11.38 21.31
N THR A 110 -3.49 10.48 22.29
CA THR A 110 -3.44 10.80 23.73
C THR A 110 -2.33 10.04 24.46
N ALA A 111 -1.40 9.44 23.72
CA ALA A 111 -0.34 8.62 24.31
C ALA A 111 0.82 9.52 24.75
N THR A 112 1.34 9.29 25.95
CA THR A 112 2.53 9.98 26.49
C THR A 112 3.83 9.19 26.25
N GLY A 113 3.75 8.18 25.39
CA GLY A 113 4.78 7.16 25.16
C GLY A 113 4.41 6.30 23.97
N ASN A 114 5.37 5.59 23.38
CA ASN A 114 5.08 4.68 22.27
C ASN A 114 4.15 3.53 22.74
N PRO A 115 2.95 3.36 22.15
CA PRO A 115 2.04 2.30 22.56
C PRO A 115 2.64 0.90 22.41
N ASN A 116 2.22 -0.01 23.30
CA ASN A 116 2.62 -1.41 23.21
C ASN A 116 2.24 -2.01 21.84
N GLY A 117 3.22 -2.61 21.17
CA GLY A 117 3.05 -3.23 19.85
C GLY A 117 3.29 -2.30 18.66
N ASN A 118 3.58 -1.02 18.88
CA ASN A 118 4.10 -0.10 17.85
C ASN A 118 5.63 -0.18 17.70
N ASP A 119 6.29 -1.13 18.37
CA ASP A 119 7.73 -1.35 18.25
C ASP A 119 8.09 -2.11 16.96
N ARG A 120 9.33 -1.94 16.52
CA ARG A 120 9.84 -2.56 15.28
C ARG A 120 9.69 -4.08 15.27
N ALA A 121 9.93 -4.76 16.39
CA ALA A 121 9.88 -6.22 16.43
C ALA A 121 8.43 -6.70 16.26
N THR A 122 7.47 -6.07 16.93
CA THR A 122 6.05 -6.38 16.78
C THR A 122 5.53 -6.09 15.37
N LEU A 123 5.98 -5.00 14.73
CA LEU A 123 5.60 -4.66 13.35
C LEU A 123 6.27 -5.55 12.30
N ALA A 124 7.45 -6.11 12.59
CA ALA A 124 8.10 -7.09 11.72
C ALA A 124 7.54 -8.50 11.90
N ALA A 125 6.99 -8.82 13.08
CA ALA A 125 6.42 -10.12 13.37
C ALA A 125 5.14 -10.41 12.57
N GLY A 126 4.89 -11.70 12.31
CA GLY A 126 3.61 -12.17 11.75
C GLY A 126 3.25 -11.60 10.37
N ASN A 127 4.26 -11.29 9.54
CA ASN A 127 4.10 -10.71 8.20
C ASN A 127 3.46 -9.31 8.15
N LYS A 128 3.32 -8.60 9.29
CA LYS A 128 2.79 -7.23 9.32
C LYS A 128 3.58 -6.24 8.47
N GLY A 129 4.88 -6.49 8.25
CA GLY A 129 5.71 -5.68 7.36
C GLY A 129 5.25 -5.65 5.88
N ASN A 130 4.38 -6.57 5.48
CA ASN A 130 3.80 -6.62 4.13
C ASN A 130 2.38 -6.05 4.06
N ASN A 131 1.81 -5.59 5.18
CA ASN A 131 0.49 -4.99 5.19
C ASN A 131 0.53 -3.61 4.52
N ALA A 132 -0.58 -3.21 3.90
CA ALA A 132 -0.76 -1.84 3.46
C ALA A 132 -0.77 -0.89 4.66
N ALA A 133 0.00 0.21 4.57
CA ALA A 133 -0.04 1.28 5.55
C ALA A 133 -1.19 2.25 5.26
N THR A 134 -1.86 2.69 6.31
CA THR A 134 -2.89 3.73 6.28
C THR A 134 -2.28 5.10 6.61
N VAL A 135 -2.96 6.20 6.26
CA VAL A 135 -2.55 7.54 6.73
C VAL A 135 -2.50 7.60 8.26
N ASN A 136 -3.41 6.88 8.94
CA ASN A 136 -3.40 6.78 10.38
C ASN A 136 -2.12 6.08 10.90
N ASP A 137 -1.51 5.15 10.17
CA ASP A 137 -0.21 4.58 10.56
C ASP A 137 0.91 5.64 10.52
N VAL A 138 0.87 6.55 9.55
CA VAL A 138 1.83 7.67 9.45
C VAL A 138 1.66 8.64 10.63
N LEU A 139 0.42 8.99 10.96
CA LEU A 139 0.11 9.90 12.05
C LEU A 139 0.46 9.33 13.43
N ASN A 140 0.43 8.01 13.57
CA ASN A 140 0.75 7.31 14.82
C ASN A 140 2.19 6.78 14.88
N ALA A 141 3.00 7.01 13.84
CA ALA A 141 4.42 6.70 13.86
C ALA A 141 5.20 7.82 14.56
N GLY A 142 6.20 7.45 15.35
CA GLY A 142 6.96 8.40 16.14
C GLY A 142 8.21 7.83 16.79
N PHE A 143 8.86 8.62 17.64
CA PHE A 143 10.04 8.22 18.42
C PHE A 143 10.02 8.80 19.83
N THR A 144 10.67 8.11 20.76
CA THR A 144 10.80 8.54 22.14
C THR A 144 12.00 9.46 22.30
N VAL A 145 11.80 10.63 22.93
CA VAL A 145 12.87 11.53 23.36
C VAL A 145 13.22 11.20 24.80
N GLN A 146 14.51 10.94 25.05
CA GLN A 146 15.02 10.67 26.39
C GLN A 146 15.87 11.82 26.91
N GLY A 147 15.74 12.11 28.20
CA GLY A 147 16.67 12.95 28.96
C GLY A 147 17.39 12.09 29.99
N ASN A 148 18.72 11.97 29.87
CA ASN A 148 19.57 11.16 30.76
C ASN A 148 19.09 9.69 30.88
N GLY A 149 18.73 9.08 29.75
CA GLY A 149 18.27 7.68 29.68
C GLY A 149 16.85 7.44 30.22
N GLN A 150 16.11 8.50 30.53
CA GLN A 150 14.70 8.42 30.96
C GLN A 150 13.80 9.01 29.88
N ASP A 151 12.71 8.34 29.58
CA ASP A 151 11.70 8.80 28.62
C ASP A 151 11.10 10.14 29.09
N LYS A 152 11.02 11.10 28.18
CA LYS A 152 10.49 12.45 28.43
C LYS A 152 9.32 12.81 27.53
N ASP A 153 9.33 12.32 26.30
CA ASP A 153 8.30 12.63 25.33
C ASP A 153 8.21 11.54 24.26
N PHE A 154 7.08 11.45 23.55
CA PHE A 154 6.91 10.63 22.36
C PHE A 154 6.42 11.52 21.21
N VAL A 155 7.33 11.78 20.28
CA VAL A 155 7.16 12.73 19.19
C VAL A 155 6.60 12.00 17.98
N THR A 156 5.46 12.46 17.47
CA THR A 156 4.73 11.94 16.32
C THR A 156 4.70 12.93 15.16
N HIS A 157 4.09 12.54 14.04
CA HIS A 157 4.00 13.42 12.88
C HIS A 157 3.21 14.70 13.19
N GLY A 158 3.82 15.85 12.96
CA GLY A 158 3.23 17.17 13.20
C GLY A 158 3.65 17.82 14.52
N ASP A 159 4.29 17.07 15.43
CA ASP A 159 4.84 17.63 16.66
C ASP A 159 6.06 18.52 16.39
N THR A 160 6.32 19.47 17.28
CA THR A 160 7.46 20.39 17.21
C THR A 160 8.43 20.13 18.36
N ILE A 161 9.70 19.92 18.03
CA ILE A 161 10.79 19.87 19.02
C ILE A 161 11.41 21.26 19.12
N ASN A 162 11.40 21.84 20.32
CA ASN A 162 12.00 23.14 20.58
C ASN A 162 13.32 22.99 21.35
N PHE A 163 14.43 23.38 20.72
CA PHE A 163 15.73 23.48 21.38
C PHE A 163 15.88 24.87 22.02
N VAL A 164 15.76 24.92 23.35
CA VAL A 164 15.78 26.18 24.12
C VAL A 164 17.18 26.47 24.69
N ASN A 165 17.48 27.75 24.91
CA ASN A 165 18.70 28.16 25.63
C ASN A 165 18.70 27.62 27.07
N GLY A 166 19.87 27.18 27.53
CA GLY A 166 20.10 26.79 28.91
C GLY A 166 20.83 27.87 29.69
N GLN A 167 21.10 27.60 30.98
CA GLN A 167 21.98 28.48 31.75
C GLN A 167 23.40 28.37 31.23
N GLY A 168 23.95 29.49 30.76
CA GLY A 168 25.28 29.51 30.16
C GLY A 168 25.37 28.70 28.86
N THR A 169 24.25 28.43 28.17
CA THR A 169 24.31 27.81 26.85
C THR A 169 23.30 28.44 25.88
N VAL A 170 23.70 28.61 24.62
CA VAL A 170 22.81 29.04 23.54
C VAL A 170 22.60 27.87 22.58
N ALA A 171 21.35 27.48 22.37
CA ALA A 171 20.99 26.48 21.37
C ALA A 171 20.85 27.16 20.00
N LYS A 172 21.75 26.84 19.07
CA LYS A 172 21.74 27.32 17.69
C LYS A 172 21.33 26.18 16.78
N VAL A 173 20.16 26.30 16.18
CA VAL A 173 19.65 25.35 15.19
C VAL A 173 19.79 25.95 13.80
N ASN A 174 20.49 25.26 12.91
CA ASN A 174 20.65 25.67 11.52
C ASN A 174 20.47 24.46 10.59
N THR A 175 19.91 24.68 9.40
CA THR A 175 19.69 23.60 8.44
C THR A 175 20.33 23.95 7.11
N THR A 176 21.21 23.09 6.64
CA THR A 176 21.91 23.25 5.36
C THR A 176 21.87 21.91 4.61
N ASN A 177 21.45 21.91 3.34
CA ASN A 177 21.40 20.71 2.49
C ASN A 177 20.66 19.51 3.11
N GLY A 178 19.56 19.76 3.83
CA GLY A 178 18.75 18.71 4.46
C GLY A 178 19.33 18.14 5.76
N VAL A 179 20.49 18.61 6.21
CA VAL A 179 21.06 18.27 7.52
C VAL A 179 20.74 19.38 8.51
N THR A 180 20.13 19.02 9.64
CA THR A 180 19.91 19.94 10.75
C THR A 180 21.06 19.82 11.74
N GLU A 181 21.79 20.91 11.94
CA GLU A 181 22.80 21.06 12.96
C GLU A 181 22.18 21.72 14.20
N VAL A 182 22.37 21.10 15.36
CA VAL A 182 22.07 21.70 16.66
C VAL A 182 23.39 21.93 17.39
N LYS A 183 23.79 23.19 17.54
CA LYS A 183 25.03 23.61 18.20
C LYS A 183 24.70 24.23 19.55
N PHE A 184 25.45 23.85 20.57
CA PHE A 184 25.32 24.42 21.91
C PHE A 184 26.59 25.22 22.21
N ASP A 185 26.49 26.54 22.13
CA ASP A 185 27.59 27.41 22.52
C ASP A 185 27.58 27.60 24.03
N THR A 186 28.76 27.62 24.65
CA THR A 186 28.93 27.98 26.06
C THR A 186 29.76 29.28 26.15
N PRO A 187 29.66 30.08 27.23
CA PRO A 187 30.50 31.25 27.44
C PRO A 187 31.96 30.87 27.77
N MET A 188 32.26 29.58 27.92
CA MET A 188 33.62 29.08 28.16
C MET A 188 34.28 28.70 26.83
N THR A 189 35.52 29.13 26.66
CA THR A 189 36.39 28.71 25.54
C THR A 189 37.40 27.71 26.08
N TYR A 190 37.58 26.58 25.41
CA TYR A 190 38.67 25.66 25.75
C TYR A 190 40.00 26.33 25.47
N VAL A 191 40.94 26.17 26.39
CA VAL A 191 42.33 26.63 26.22
C VAL A 191 43.28 25.45 26.26
N ASN A 192 44.35 25.50 25.48
CA ASN A 192 45.43 24.51 25.59
C ASN A 192 46.29 24.78 26.84
N ASN A 193 47.29 23.93 27.10
CA ASN A 193 48.23 24.09 28.22
C ASN A 193 48.98 25.45 28.23
N ALA A 194 48.98 26.19 27.13
CA ALA A 194 49.58 27.52 27.01
C ALA A 194 48.55 28.68 27.14
N GLY A 195 47.29 28.38 27.46
CA GLY A 195 46.23 29.39 27.60
C GLY A 195 45.66 29.90 26.28
N VAL A 196 45.97 29.27 25.14
CA VAL A 196 45.48 29.69 23.82
C VAL A 196 44.14 29.02 23.51
N PRO A 197 43.13 29.77 23.01
CA PRO A 197 41.85 29.21 22.57
C PRO A 197 41.99 28.04 21.60
N THR A 198 41.20 27.00 21.80
CA THR A 198 41.12 25.82 20.93
C THR A 198 39.65 25.37 20.75
N SER A 199 39.35 24.74 19.61
CA SER A 199 38.05 24.11 19.34
C SER A 199 37.93 22.70 19.90
N ASP A 200 39.04 22.11 20.34
CA ASP A 200 39.09 20.76 20.89
C ASP A 200 38.87 20.79 22.41
N PRO A 201 37.87 20.08 22.95
CA PRO A 201 37.66 19.99 24.39
C PRO A 201 38.88 19.39 25.10
N SER A 202 39.45 20.14 26.05
CA SER A 202 40.43 19.61 27.01
C SER A 202 39.70 19.32 28.32
N ASN A 203 39.66 18.04 28.73
CA ASN A 203 39.17 17.62 30.05
C ASN A 203 40.11 17.99 31.21
N LYS A 204 41.14 18.82 30.96
CA LYS A 204 42.02 19.35 31.99
C LYS A 204 41.65 20.81 32.26
N VAL A 205 41.11 21.03 33.47
CA VAL A 205 41.10 22.34 34.13
C VAL A 205 42.51 22.67 34.60
#